data_AF-A0A4Q4M8C9-F1
#
_entry.id   AF-A0A4Q4M8C9-F1
#
_cell.length_a   1.000
_cell.length_b   1.000
_cell.length_c   1.000
_cell.angle_alpha   90.00
_cell.angle_beta   90.00
_cell.angle_gamma   90.00
#
_symmetry.space_group_name_H-M   'P 1'
#
loop_
_entity.id
_entity.type
_entity.pdbx_description
1 polymer ?
#
loop_
_entity_poly.entity_id
_entity_poly.type
_entity_poly.pdbx_seq_one_letter_code
_entity_poly.pdbx_strand_id
1 'polypeptide(L)'
;HHITDLQLRVPISITAESRELQVVLQGDAVQISSRVHVCKEASGDGGDGRKHAWVEHSTARLARSGTAPYQHRHSIAAIRQRIPSLLSSSFAKEHLSRVGVSGMAFPWCVREHLGGHEEMLVQVDMPGDTNTLSGDAQSWAPLIDAATSISSCILSKNTTMCIVSGIDTVIFVSQGTPPKTGYLLIERRPEEEPQRVDVEILGVDGTRLCRLEGMQFTDLGAVSYTGPRVDPLLYRLAWVRPSLRETPLPMDNVILISADAHSIRYLQELTSRRLNVCHVSSVLELEDRIRDVPLRSNTVVLYVPGRVREIRDVAGTAHAVVCETANILSTLMHSGTTAKLFVLLNGVHKPRCLGQVAYHSLYGFSRVAASEHPELWGGLIDHEGPAFPFLAFQCVQEESVIRVEDGQPHVARMAS
;
A
#
# COMPACT_ATOMS: atom_id res chain seq x y z
N HIS A 1 -11.46 -9.82 33.34
CA HIS A 1 -11.35 -8.69 32.39
C HIS A 1 -11.78 -9.15 31.00
N HIS A 2 -12.43 -8.28 30.23
CA HIS A 2 -12.81 -8.55 28.85
C HIS A 2 -12.05 -7.61 27.91
N ILE A 3 -11.34 -8.20 26.96
CA ILE A 3 -10.67 -7.50 25.87
C ILE A 3 -11.39 -7.95 24.61
N THR A 4 -11.89 -7.02 23.81
CA THR A 4 -12.60 -7.31 22.57
C THR A 4 -11.88 -6.68 21.39
N ASP A 5 -12.07 -7.24 20.19
CA ASP A 5 -11.49 -6.74 18.94
C ASP A 5 -9.96 -6.57 19.04
N LEU A 6 -9.28 -7.59 19.57
CA LEU A 6 -7.83 -7.60 19.67
C LEU A 6 -7.24 -7.87 18.29
N GLN A 7 -6.57 -6.88 17.72
CA GLN A 7 -5.91 -6.95 16.42
C GLN A 7 -4.39 -6.94 16.62
N LEU A 8 -3.71 -7.91 16.03
CA LEU A 8 -2.25 -8.05 16.02
C LEU A 8 -1.75 -7.71 14.61
N ARG A 9 -1.15 -6.53 14.46
CA ARG A 9 -0.82 -5.96 13.13
C ARG A 9 0.62 -6.22 12.72
N VAL A 10 1.56 -5.76 13.54
CA VAL A 10 2.99 -5.77 13.22
C VAL A 10 3.72 -6.52 14.32
N PRO A 11 4.40 -7.64 14.02
CA PRO A 11 5.25 -8.31 15.00
C PRO A 11 6.33 -7.37 15.54
N ILE A 12 6.59 -7.44 16.84
CA ILE A 12 7.71 -6.72 17.44
C ILE A 12 8.97 -7.57 17.22
N SER A 13 9.89 -7.11 16.39
CA SER A 13 11.18 -7.77 16.20
C SER A 13 12.04 -7.62 17.46
N ILE A 14 12.40 -8.75 18.06
CA ILE A 14 13.37 -8.81 19.17
C ILE A 14 14.76 -8.72 18.56
N THR A 15 15.32 -7.50 18.54
CA THR A 15 16.68 -7.20 18.07
C THR A 15 17.56 -6.79 19.26
N ALA A 16 18.87 -6.63 19.03
CA ALA A 16 19.79 -6.14 20.07
C ALA A 16 19.52 -4.67 20.48
N GLU A 17 18.75 -3.94 19.68
CA GLU A 17 18.42 -2.55 19.94
C GLU A 17 17.35 -2.43 21.03
N SER A 18 17.52 -1.46 21.93
CA SER A 18 16.49 -1.15 22.93
C SER A 18 15.29 -0.48 22.25
N ARG A 19 14.08 -0.83 22.70
CA ARG A 19 12.82 -0.28 22.19
C ARG A 19 12.05 0.38 23.30
N GLU A 20 11.50 1.55 23.01
CA GLU A 20 10.47 2.14 23.84
C GLU A 20 9.13 1.50 23.46
N LEU A 21 8.44 0.93 24.45
CA LEU A 21 7.06 0.46 24.31
C LEU A 21 6.12 1.47 24.94
N GLN A 22 5.05 1.80 24.22
CA GLN A 22 4.00 2.67 24.69
C GLN A 22 2.67 1.94 24.64
N VAL A 23 2.00 1.89 25.79
CA VAL A 23 0.62 1.43 25.91
C VAL A 23 -0.26 2.64 26.14
N VAL A 24 -1.19 2.90 25.23
CA VAL A 24 -2.14 4.02 25.31
C VAL A 24 -3.53 3.46 25.57
N LEU A 25 -4.20 3.99 26.59
CA LEU A 25 -5.61 3.75 26.86
C LEU A 25 -6.36 5.08 26.69
N GLN A 26 -7.26 5.15 25.71
CA GLN A 26 -8.10 6.31 25.46
C GLN A 26 -9.57 5.88 25.44
N GLY A 27 -10.29 6.17 26.52
CA GLY A 27 -11.64 5.65 26.71
C GLY A 27 -11.61 4.14 26.92
N ASP A 28 -12.23 3.39 26.01
CA ASP A 28 -12.19 1.92 25.94
C ASP A 28 -11.11 1.40 25.00
N ALA A 29 -10.57 2.22 24.10
CA ALA A 29 -9.59 1.81 23.11
C ALA A 29 -8.18 1.70 23.71
N VAL A 30 -7.52 0.56 23.47
CA VAL A 30 -6.14 0.28 23.86
C VAL A 30 -5.29 0.13 22.61
N GLN A 31 -4.09 0.70 22.64
CA GLN A 31 -3.11 0.58 21.57
C GLN A 31 -1.72 0.31 22.17
N ILE A 32 -0.96 -0.59 21.55
CA ILE A 32 0.45 -0.82 21.86
C ILE A 32 1.29 -0.43 20.65
N SER A 33 2.25 0.45 20.87
CA SER A 33 3.20 0.90 19.85
C SER A 33 4.63 0.80 20.35
N SER A 34 5.60 0.66 19.45
CA SER A 34 7.02 0.72 19.79
C SER A 34 7.81 1.63 18.87
N ARG A 35 8.97 2.08 19.33
CA ARG A 35 10.00 2.71 18.48
C ARG A 35 11.38 2.28 18.96
N VAL A 36 12.34 2.27 18.05
CA VAL A 36 13.75 2.01 18.40
C VAL A 36 14.31 3.20 19.19
N HIS A 37 14.92 2.91 20.33
CA HIS A 37 15.63 3.88 21.13
C HIS A 37 17.04 4.04 20.56
N VAL A 38 17.34 5.20 19.96
CA VAL A 38 18.70 5.51 19.50
C VAL A 38 19.49 6.00 20.71
N CYS A 39 20.36 5.16 21.26
CA CYS A 39 21.31 5.59 22.28
C CYS A 39 22.24 6.66 21.70
N LYS A 40 22.35 7.80 22.38
CA LYS A 40 23.15 8.97 22.01
C LYS A 40 24.68 8.78 22.09
N GLU A 41 25.20 7.55 22.01
CA GLU A 41 26.63 7.26 22.21
C GLU A 41 27.42 7.06 20.91
N ALA A 42 26.89 7.51 19.77
CA ALA A 42 27.70 7.76 18.58
C ALA A 42 27.78 9.28 18.33
N SER A 43 28.62 9.96 19.12
CA SER A 43 29.03 11.33 18.82
C SER A 43 29.87 11.34 17.54
N GLY A 44 29.31 11.91 16.47
CA GLY A 44 30.00 12.14 15.22
C GLY A 44 29.07 12.77 14.18
N ASP A 45 28.98 14.09 14.26
CA ASP A 45 28.40 15.01 13.28
C ASP A 45 26.90 15.38 13.41
N GLY A 46 26.62 16.67 13.20
CA GLY A 46 25.43 17.41 13.62
C GLY A 46 24.13 17.08 12.86
N GLY A 47 23.71 15.82 12.84
CA GLY A 47 22.42 15.38 12.33
C GLY A 47 21.31 15.58 13.37
N ASP A 48 20.32 16.39 13.02
CA ASP A 48 19.10 16.64 13.77
C ASP A 48 18.52 15.32 14.33
N GLY A 49 18.33 15.26 15.66
CA GLY A 49 18.02 14.04 16.42
C GLY A 49 16.63 13.49 16.15
N ARG A 50 16.41 12.95 14.94
CA ARG A 50 15.16 12.36 14.49
C ARG A 50 14.89 11.08 15.26
N LYS A 51 14.05 11.17 16.29
CA LYS A 51 13.43 10.01 16.93
C LYS A 51 12.72 9.19 15.85
N HIS A 52 12.93 7.88 15.84
CA HIS A 52 12.25 7.00 14.90
C HIS A 52 10.72 7.08 15.10
N ALA A 53 9.98 6.94 14.01
CA ALA A 53 8.51 6.94 14.04
C ALA A 53 7.99 5.79 14.91
N TRP A 54 6.87 6.03 15.62
CA TRP A 54 6.17 4.98 16.34
C TRP A 54 5.54 4.00 15.36
N VAL A 55 5.69 2.71 15.65
CA VAL A 55 5.06 1.61 14.93
C VAL A 55 3.97 1.05 15.83
N GLU A 56 2.73 1.06 15.36
CA GLU A 56 1.61 0.40 16.03
C GLU A 56 1.70 -1.12 15.84
N HIS A 57 1.64 -1.87 16.93
CA HIS A 57 1.75 -3.33 16.93
C HIS A 57 0.40 -4.01 17.15
N SER A 58 -0.40 -3.48 18.07
CA SER A 58 -1.71 -4.04 18.37
C SER A 58 -2.71 -3.00 18.85
N THR A 59 -3.98 -3.29 18.61
CA THR A 59 -5.12 -2.51 19.10
C THR A 59 -6.15 -3.43 19.73
N ALA A 60 -6.90 -2.94 20.71
CA ALA A 60 -8.01 -3.66 21.30
C ALA A 60 -9.01 -2.69 21.93
N ARG A 61 -10.13 -3.22 22.43
CA ARG A 61 -11.09 -2.50 23.26
C ARG A 61 -11.27 -3.19 24.60
N LEU A 62 -11.40 -2.40 25.67
CA LEU A 62 -11.73 -2.89 27.00
C LEU A 62 -13.24 -2.87 27.19
N ALA A 63 -13.83 -4.05 27.37
CA ALA A 63 -15.23 -4.17 27.73
C ALA A 63 -15.40 -4.30 29.26
N ARG A 64 -16.37 -3.59 29.82
CA ARG A 64 -16.78 -3.73 31.23
C ARG A 64 -17.98 -4.67 31.30
N SER A 65 -17.71 -5.97 31.19
CA SER A 65 -18.72 -7.01 31.41
C SER A 65 -18.30 -7.92 32.56
N GLY A 66 -19.29 -8.50 33.24
CA GLY A 66 -19.06 -9.48 34.29
C GLY A 66 -18.61 -10.82 33.71
N THR A 67 -17.73 -11.53 34.42
CA THR A 67 -17.21 -12.83 33.99
C THR A 67 -18.06 -14.02 34.44
N ALA A 68 -19.16 -13.77 35.17
CA ALA A 68 -20.02 -14.81 35.74
C ALA A 68 -20.53 -15.84 34.72
N PRO A 69 -20.98 -15.47 33.50
CA PRO A 69 -21.42 -16.44 32.50
C PRO A 69 -20.30 -17.39 32.02
N TYR A 70 -19.05 -16.99 32.20
CA TYR A 70 -17.88 -17.74 31.75
C TYR A 70 -17.30 -18.63 32.84
N GLN A 71 -17.78 -18.53 34.09
CA GLN A 71 -17.39 -19.43 35.18
C GLN A 71 -17.93 -20.83 34.89
N HIS A 72 -17.01 -21.74 34.57
CA HIS A 72 -17.34 -23.12 34.26
C HIS A 72 -16.19 -24.02 34.70
N ARG A 73 -16.52 -25.26 35.08
CA ARG A 73 -15.54 -26.29 35.44
C ARG A 73 -15.78 -27.52 34.59
N HIS A 74 -14.80 -27.84 33.75
CA HIS A 74 -14.84 -29.00 32.88
C HIS A 74 -14.41 -30.26 33.61
N SER A 75 -14.95 -31.41 33.19
CA SER A 75 -14.40 -32.71 33.57
C SER A 75 -13.30 -33.09 32.59
N ILE A 76 -12.03 -32.91 32.99
CA ILE A 76 -10.87 -33.31 32.18
C ILE A 76 -10.95 -34.79 31.79
N ALA A 77 -11.42 -35.65 32.71
CA ALA A 77 -11.60 -37.07 32.43
C ALA A 77 -12.63 -37.33 31.31
N ALA A 78 -13.74 -36.58 31.28
CA ALA A 78 -14.73 -36.70 30.22
C ALA A 78 -14.20 -36.21 28.86
N ILE A 79 -13.45 -35.10 28.85
CA ILE A 79 -12.80 -34.60 27.63
C ILE A 79 -11.80 -35.62 27.09
N ARG A 80 -10.95 -36.21 27.95
CA ARG A 80 -10.00 -37.26 27.57
C ARG A 80 -10.68 -38.48 26.95
N GLN A 81 -11.87 -38.86 27.43
CA GLN A 81 -12.65 -39.96 26.83
C GLN A 81 -13.23 -39.58 25.47
N ARG A 82 -13.59 -38.31 25.27
CA ARG A 82 -14.17 -37.80 24.03
C ARG A 82 -13.14 -37.57 22.92
N ILE A 83 -11.90 -37.21 23.25
CA ILE A 83 -10.81 -37.00 22.29
C ILE A 83 -9.88 -38.24 22.31
N PRO A 84 -10.06 -39.21 21.39
CA PRO A 84 -9.47 -40.55 21.55
C PRO A 84 -8.00 -40.64 21.13
N SER A 85 -7.50 -39.67 20.37
CA SER A 85 -6.20 -39.76 19.70
C SER A 85 -5.11 -39.08 20.52
N LEU A 86 -4.24 -39.90 21.12
CA LEU A 86 -3.01 -39.45 21.75
C LEU A 86 -1.96 -39.11 20.68
N LEU A 87 -1.55 -37.85 20.66
CA LEU A 87 -0.48 -37.33 19.82
C LEU A 87 0.84 -37.32 20.60
N SER A 88 1.97 -37.29 19.89
CA SER A 88 3.28 -37.10 20.52
C SER A 88 3.31 -35.77 21.28
N SER A 89 3.96 -35.73 22.44
CA SER A 89 4.21 -34.48 23.16
C SER A 89 5.10 -33.51 22.36
N SER A 90 5.88 -34.01 21.39
CA SER A 90 6.66 -33.19 20.46
C SER A 90 5.85 -32.64 19.29
N PHE A 91 4.62 -33.12 19.06
CA PHE A 91 3.83 -32.82 17.86
C PHE A 91 3.67 -31.32 17.59
N ALA A 92 3.31 -30.53 18.61
CA ALA A 92 3.11 -29.09 18.43
C ALA A 92 4.41 -28.39 18.01
N LYS A 93 5.53 -28.73 18.66
CA LYS A 93 6.85 -28.17 18.34
C LYS A 93 7.31 -28.58 16.94
N GLU A 94 7.10 -29.84 16.56
CA GLU A 94 7.42 -30.35 15.22
C GLU A 94 6.56 -29.69 14.14
N HIS A 95 5.26 -29.51 14.40
CA HIS A 95 4.36 -28.81 13.49
C HIS A 95 4.81 -27.36 13.28
N LEU A 96 5.04 -26.62 14.36
CA LEU A 96 5.52 -25.23 14.31
C LEU A 96 6.85 -25.11 13.56
N SER A 97 7.80 -26.01 13.82
CA SER A 97 9.08 -26.05 13.09
C SER A 97 8.89 -26.35 11.60
N ARG A 98 7.96 -27.24 11.24
CA ARG A 98 7.68 -27.61 9.85
C ARG A 98 7.08 -26.46 9.05
N VAL A 99 6.25 -25.63 9.67
CA VAL A 99 5.66 -24.44 9.04
C VAL A 99 6.59 -23.21 9.09
N GLY A 100 7.82 -23.35 9.61
CA GLY A 100 8.84 -22.30 9.54
C GLY A 100 9.02 -21.45 10.81
N VAL A 101 8.40 -21.81 11.94
CA VAL A 101 8.64 -21.13 13.22
C VAL A 101 9.99 -21.55 13.79
N SER A 102 10.95 -20.63 13.82
CA SER A 102 12.34 -20.89 14.24
C SER A 102 12.55 -21.02 15.75
N GLY A 103 11.57 -20.62 16.57
CA GLY A 103 11.62 -20.66 18.03
C GLY A 103 10.34 -20.14 18.68
N MET A 104 10.15 -20.48 19.96
CA MET A 104 9.00 -20.03 20.76
C MET A 104 9.43 -18.87 21.66
N ALA A 105 8.53 -17.91 21.89
CA ALA A 105 8.83 -16.74 22.72
C ALA A 105 9.06 -17.13 24.19
N PHE A 106 8.34 -18.15 24.66
CA PHE A 106 8.48 -18.69 26.00
C PHE A 106 8.83 -20.19 25.99
N PRO A 107 9.59 -20.66 27.00
CA PRO A 107 10.08 -22.05 27.05
C PRO A 107 9.06 -23.06 27.61
N TRP A 108 7.78 -22.91 27.29
CA TRP A 108 6.74 -23.87 27.73
C TRP A 108 6.92 -25.25 27.10
N CYS A 109 6.42 -26.28 27.79
CA CYS A 109 6.52 -27.67 27.38
C CYS A 109 5.15 -28.35 27.37
N VAL A 110 4.91 -29.19 26.37
CA VAL A 110 3.71 -30.04 26.30
C VAL A 110 3.95 -31.35 27.07
N ARG A 111 3.08 -31.68 28.01
CA ARG A 111 3.12 -32.90 28.83
C ARG A 111 2.23 -34.01 28.29
N GLU A 112 1.06 -33.62 27.79
CA GLU A 112 0.07 -34.52 27.20
C GLU A 112 -0.57 -33.78 26.03
N HIS A 113 -0.82 -34.48 24.93
CA HIS A 113 -1.48 -33.93 23.76
C HIS A 113 -2.50 -34.91 23.22
N LEU A 114 -3.79 -34.61 23.38
CA LEU A 114 -4.89 -35.31 22.74
C LEU A 114 -5.44 -34.42 21.63
N GLY A 115 -5.70 -34.97 20.45
CA GLY A 115 -6.20 -34.13 19.34
C GLY A 115 -6.90 -34.88 18.23
N GLY A 116 -7.96 -34.28 17.71
CA GLY A 116 -8.68 -34.67 16.50
C GLY A 116 -8.72 -33.53 15.47
N HIS A 117 -9.67 -33.59 14.53
CA HIS A 117 -9.83 -32.55 13.51
C HIS A 117 -10.57 -31.29 14.00
N GLU A 118 -11.45 -31.45 15.00
CA GLU A 118 -12.32 -30.37 15.49
C GLU A 118 -11.93 -29.89 16.89
N GLU A 119 -11.18 -30.69 17.65
CA GLU A 119 -10.84 -30.36 19.04
C GLU A 119 -9.48 -30.95 19.47
N MET A 120 -8.77 -30.25 20.35
CA MET A 120 -7.57 -30.72 21.04
C MET A 120 -7.63 -30.41 22.54
N LEU A 121 -7.05 -31.30 23.36
CA LEU A 121 -6.77 -31.06 24.77
C LEU A 121 -5.27 -31.21 25.00
N VAL A 122 -4.63 -30.14 25.46
CA VAL A 122 -3.17 -30.08 25.61
C VAL A 122 -2.80 -29.68 27.03
N GLN A 123 -2.04 -30.52 27.73
CA GLN A 123 -1.48 -30.15 29.02
C GLN A 123 -0.13 -29.45 28.80
N VAL A 124 -0.01 -28.23 29.31
CA VAL A 124 1.20 -27.41 29.19
C VAL A 124 1.80 -27.12 30.56
N ASP A 125 3.12 -27.07 30.60
CA ASP A 125 3.92 -26.76 31.79
C ASP A 125 4.86 -25.59 31.50
N MET A 126 4.73 -24.53 32.29
CA MET A 126 5.58 -23.34 32.25
C MET A 126 6.80 -23.61 33.14
N PRO A 127 8.05 -23.56 32.63
CA PRO A 127 9.21 -23.79 33.47
C PRO A 127 9.29 -22.72 34.57
N GLY A 128 9.56 -23.18 35.80
CA GLY A 128 9.42 -22.35 36.99
C GLY A 128 10.61 -21.47 37.36
N ASP A 129 11.82 -21.72 36.84
CA ASP A 129 13.05 -21.13 37.42
C ASP A 129 14.25 -21.03 36.45
N THR A 130 14.04 -21.05 35.12
CA THR A 130 15.19 -20.84 34.22
C THR A 130 15.54 -19.36 34.15
N ASN A 131 16.66 -19.01 34.75
CA ASN A 131 17.39 -17.73 34.83
C ASN A 131 17.54 -16.87 33.54
N THR A 132 16.83 -17.16 32.46
CA THR A 132 16.90 -16.47 31.17
C THR A 132 15.78 -15.46 30.93
N LEU A 133 14.69 -15.53 31.68
CA LEU A 133 13.65 -14.51 31.74
C LEU A 133 13.32 -14.30 33.22
N SER A 134 13.71 -13.18 33.81
CA SER A 134 13.14 -12.67 35.07
C SER A 134 11.67 -12.31 34.82
N GLY A 135 10.84 -13.35 34.62
CA GLY A 135 9.42 -13.20 34.35
C GLY A 135 8.70 -12.79 35.62
N ASP A 136 7.83 -11.80 35.50
CA ASP A 136 6.84 -11.53 36.52
C ASP A 136 5.98 -12.79 36.72
N ALA A 137 5.97 -13.35 37.93
CA ALA A 137 5.19 -14.53 38.29
C ALA A 137 3.68 -14.33 38.10
N GLN A 138 3.23 -13.07 37.94
CA GLN A 138 1.84 -12.72 37.63
C GLN A 138 1.55 -12.70 36.12
N SER A 139 2.56 -12.83 35.25
CA SER A 139 2.41 -12.69 33.81
C SER A 139 1.73 -13.89 33.16
N TRP A 140 0.63 -13.62 32.46
CA TRP A 140 -0.08 -14.59 31.63
C TRP A 140 0.60 -14.86 30.28
N ALA A 141 1.63 -14.09 29.92
CA ALA A 141 2.26 -14.14 28.60
C ALA A 141 2.73 -15.56 28.20
N PRO A 142 3.37 -16.38 29.07
CA PRO A 142 3.79 -17.73 28.69
C PRO A 142 2.62 -18.67 28.36
N LEU A 143 1.52 -18.59 29.12
CA LEU A 143 0.33 -19.41 28.90
C LEU A 143 -0.43 -18.96 27.65
N ILE A 144 -0.54 -17.65 27.43
CA ILE A 144 -1.16 -17.10 26.23
C ILE A 144 -0.33 -17.45 24.98
N ASP A 145 1.00 -17.36 25.06
CA ASP A 145 1.90 -17.75 23.97
C ASP A 145 1.75 -19.24 23.62
N ALA A 146 1.66 -20.11 24.62
CA ALA A 146 1.37 -21.53 24.43
C ALA A 146 0.00 -21.74 23.77
N ALA A 147 -1.03 -21.05 24.28
CA ALA A 147 -2.39 -21.11 23.73
C ALA A 147 -2.43 -20.70 22.26
N THR A 148 -1.86 -19.55 21.90
CA THR A 148 -1.86 -19.04 20.52
C THR A 148 -1.02 -19.91 19.60
N SER A 149 0.14 -20.40 20.06
CA SER A 149 1.06 -21.19 19.26
C SER A 149 0.52 -22.60 18.99
N ILE A 150 0.04 -23.29 20.02
CA ILE A 150 -0.43 -24.68 19.88
C ILE A 150 -1.74 -24.73 19.08
N SER A 151 -2.57 -23.67 19.16
CA SER A 151 -3.84 -23.63 18.44
C SER A 151 -3.71 -23.66 16.93
N SER A 152 -2.58 -23.23 16.35
CA SER A 152 -2.37 -23.39 14.91
C SER A 152 -2.31 -24.86 14.49
N CYS A 153 -1.98 -25.77 15.41
CA CYS A 153 -1.84 -27.20 15.14
C CYS A 153 -3.18 -27.87 14.79
N ILE A 154 -4.32 -27.31 15.23
CA ILE A 154 -5.64 -27.82 14.84
C ILE A 154 -5.94 -27.56 13.35
N LEU A 155 -5.24 -26.59 12.75
CA LEU A 155 -5.30 -26.24 11.34
C LEU A 155 -4.25 -27.00 10.49
N SER A 156 -3.61 -28.03 11.05
CA SER A 156 -2.40 -28.70 10.53
C SER A 156 -2.46 -29.30 9.12
N LYS A 157 -3.63 -29.29 8.45
CA LYS A 157 -3.72 -29.58 7.01
C LYS A 157 -3.13 -28.46 6.14
N ASN A 158 -2.99 -27.25 6.68
CA ASN A 158 -2.36 -26.14 5.97
C ASN A 158 -0.83 -26.19 6.15
N THR A 159 -0.08 -26.09 5.04
CA THR A 159 1.39 -26.19 5.04
C THR A 159 2.08 -24.83 5.13
N THR A 160 1.31 -23.73 5.12
CA THR A 160 1.80 -22.37 5.17
C THR A 160 1.98 -21.87 6.60
N MET A 161 3.00 -21.04 6.81
CA MET A 161 3.19 -20.33 8.07
C MET A 161 2.03 -19.38 8.31
N CYS A 162 1.34 -19.53 9.44
CA CYS A 162 0.28 -18.63 9.87
C CYS A 162 0.71 -17.86 11.12
N ILE A 163 0.27 -16.62 11.23
CA ILE A 163 0.33 -15.83 12.47
C ILE A 163 -1.08 -15.58 13.00
N VAL A 164 -1.20 -15.43 14.31
CA VAL A 164 -2.44 -14.92 14.90
C VAL A 164 -2.55 -13.43 14.56
N SER A 165 -3.58 -13.07 13.80
CA SER A 165 -3.81 -11.69 13.35
C SER A 165 -4.90 -10.98 14.15
N GLY A 166 -5.81 -11.73 14.77
CA GLY A 166 -6.84 -11.17 15.62
C GLY A 166 -7.49 -12.18 16.55
N ILE A 167 -8.10 -11.69 17.62
CA ILE A 167 -8.93 -12.45 18.56
C ILE A 167 -10.15 -11.59 18.87
N ASP A 168 -11.35 -12.13 18.65
CA ASP A 168 -12.59 -11.37 18.84
C ASP A 168 -12.77 -10.97 20.30
N THR A 169 -12.57 -11.92 21.22
CA THR A 169 -12.70 -11.67 22.65
C THR A 169 -11.70 -12.49 23.46
N VAL A 170 -11.03 -11.84 24.43
CA VAL A 170 -10.23 -12.49 25.47
C VAL A 170 -10.86 -12.20 26.83
N ILE A 171 -11.14 -13.26 27.58
CA ILE A 171 -11.90 -13.20 28.83
C ILE A 171 -11.08 -13.86 29.92
N PHE A 172 -10.48 -13.04 30.77
CA PHE A 172 -9.85 -13.50 32.01
C PHE A 172 -10.91 -13.68 33.08
N VAL A 173 -11.28 -14.93 33.37
CA VAL A 173 -12.26 -15.32 34.38
C VAL A 173 -11.62 -15.30 35.77
N SER A 174 -10.41 -15.86 35.88
CA SER A 174 -9.61 -15.82 37.10
C SER A 174 -9.03 -14.42 37.35
N GLN A 175 -8.93 -14.04 38.63
CA GLN A 175 -8.21 -12.85 39.09
C GLN A 175 -6.86 -13.20 39.74
N GLY A 176 -6.53 -14.50 39.84
CA GLY A 176 -5.29 -14.98 40.45
C GLY A 176 -4.12 -15.03 39.46
N THR A 177 -2.95 -15.37 39.99
CA THR A 177 -1.76 -15.63 39.17
C THR A 177 -1.97 -16.83 38.25
N PRO A 178 -1.42 -16.80 37.02
CA PRO A 178 -1.49 -17.94 36.12
C PRO A 178 -0.85 -19.17 36.77
N PRO A 179 -1.42 -20.38 36.63
CA PRO A 179 -0.83 -21.58 37.16
C PRO A 179 0.42 -21.96 36.37
N LYS A 180 1.37 -22.63 37.05
CA LYS A 180 2.55 -23.21 36.38
C LYS A 180 2.16 -24.25 35.34
N THR A 181 1.15 -25.07 35.64
CA THR A 181 0.66 -26.14 34.76
C THR A 181 -0.84 -25.94 34.53
N GLY A 182 -1.29 -26.12 33.31
CA GLY A 182 -2.69 -25.98 32.93
C GLY A 182 -3.04 -26.80 31.69
N TYR A 183 -4.32 -26.81 31.34
CA TYR A 183 -4.81 -27.40 30.10
C TYR A 183 -5.24 -26.31 29.12
N LEU A 184 -5.02 -26.57 27.84
CA LEU A 184 -5.58 -25.83 26.72
C LEU A 184 -6.65 -26.73 26.08
N LEU A 185 -7.90 -26.30 26.11
CA LEU A 185 -8.97 -26.89 25.32
C LEU A 185 -9.14 -26.03 24.07
N ILE A 186 -8.86 -26.61 22.91
CA ILE A 186 -8.80 -25.89 21.63
C ILE A 186 -9.89 -26.46 20.74
N GLU A 187 -10.79 -25.61 20.26
CA GLU A 187 -11.94 -26.00 19.45
C GLU A 187 -11.94 -25.22 18.14
N ARG A 188 -12.08 -25.92 17.02
CA ARG A 188 -12.24 -25.27 15.72
C ARG A 188 -13.69 -24.85 15.54
N ARG A 189 -13.94 -23.63 15.05
CA ARG A 189 -15.29 -23.22 14.64
C ARG A 189 -15.60 -23.79 13.25
N PRO A 190 -16.65 -24.60 13.11
CA PRO A 190 -17.03 -25.16 11.81
C PRO A 190 -17.57 -24.06 10.89
N GLU A 191 -17.33 -24.21 9.59
CA GLU A 191 -17.99 -23.45 8.51
C GLU A 191 -17.77 -21.92 8.49
N GLU A 192 -16.77 -21.39 9.21
CA GLU A 192 -16.34 -19.99 9.10
C GLU A 192 -15.10 -19.84 8.20
N GLU A 193 -15.16 -18.91 7.22
CA GLU A 193 -13.99 -18.44 6.46
C GLU A 193 -13.71 -16.94 6.72
N PRO A 194 -12.48 -16.55 7.11
CA PRO A 194 -11.32 -17.42 7.40
C PRO A 194 -11.55 -18.26 8.66
N GLN A 195 -10.87 -19.42 8.73
CA GLN A 195 -11.03 -20.38 9.83
C GLN A 195 -10.71 -19.74 11.18
N ARG A 196 -11.59 -19.98 12.16
CA ARG A 196 -11.45 -19.48 13.53
C ARG A 196 -11.30 -20.61 14.54
N VAL A 197 -10.58 -20.32 15.62
CA VAL A 197 -10.32 -21.25 16.71
C VAL A 197 -10.67 -20.60 18.04
N ASP A 198 -11.39 -21.32 18.88
CA ASP A 198 -11.63 -20.95 20.28
C ASP A 198 -10.66 -21.71 21.18
N VAL A 199 -10.20 -21.06 22.24
CA VAL A 199 -9.30 -21.66 23.22
C VAL A 199 -9.75 -21.35 24.63
N GLU A 200 -9.82 -22.38 25.46
CA GLU A 200 -9.98 -22.24 26.90
C GLU A 200 -8.72 -22.67 27.62
N ILE A 201 -8.25 -21.80 28.52
CA ILE A 201 -7.17 -22.12 29.44
C ILE A 201 -7.81 -22.58 30.75
N LEU A 202 -7.54 -23.82 31.13
CA LEU A 202 -8.11 -24.47 32.30
C LEU A 202 -7.04 -24.75 33.35
N GLY A 203 -7.43 -24.69 34.62
CA GLY A 203 -6.65 -25.23 35.73
C GLY A 203 -6.55 -26.75 35.66
N VAL A 204 -5.62 -27.33 36.43
CA VAL A 204 -5.46 -28.79 36.54
C VAL A 204 -6.72 -29.50 37.06
N ASP A 205 -7.56 -28.76 37.77
CA ASP A 205 -8.84 -29.22 38.31
C ASP A 205 -10.02 -29.07 37.32
N GLY A 206 -9.75 -28.55 36.12
CA GLY A 206 -10.72 -28.28 35.05
C GLY A 206 -11.41 -26.92 35.12
N THR A 207 -11.09 -26.07 36.10
CA THR A 207 -11.71 -24.75 36.24
C THR A 207 -11.25 -23.83 35.11
N ARG A 208 -12.19 -23.18 34.41
CA ARG A 208 -11.86 -22.23 33.34
C ARG A 208 -11.25 -20.96 33.91
N LEU A 209 -10.06 -20.61 33.43
CA LEU A 209 -9.30 -19.46 33.89
C LEU A 209 -9.30 -18.32 32.87
N CYS A 210 -9.19 -18.67 31.59
CA CYS A 210 -9.23 -17.72 30.47
C CYS A 210 -9.95 -18.35 29.27
N ARG A 211 -10.58 -17.52 28.44
CA ARG A 211 -11.18 -17.92 27.16
C ARG A 211 -10.80 -16.93 26.07
N LEU A 212 -10.30 -17.44 24.95
CA LEU A 212 -9.99 -16.71 23.74
C LEU A 212 -11.01 -17.16 22.69
N GLU A 213 -11.81 -16.24 22.19
CA GLU A 213 -12.87 -16.50 21.23
C GLU A 213 -12.51 -15.92 19.87
N GLY A 214 -12.76 -16.68 18.81
CA GLY A 214 -12.61 -16.25 17.44
C GLY A 214 -11.18 -15.89 17.09
N MET A 215 -10.21 -16.71 17.50
CA MET A 215 -8.81 -16.51 17.13
C MET A 215 -8.62 -16.77 15.64
N GLN A 216 -8.06 -15.78 14.95
CA GLN A 216 -7.90 -15.73 13.51
C GLN A 216 -6.44 -15.97 13.14
N PHE A 217 -6.22 -16.76 12.09
CA PHE A 217 -4.90 -17.06 11.55
C PHE A 217 -4.78 -16.48 10.14
N THR A 218 -3.66 -15.82 9.86
CA THR A 218 -3.36 -15.25 8.54
C THR A 218 -2.04 -15.79 8.03
N ASP A 219 -2.03 -16.22 6.77
CA ASP A 219 -0.82 -16.69 6.08
C ASP A 219 0.22 -15.57 6.00
N LEU A 220 1.43 -15.82 6.51
CA LEU A 220 2.50 -14.83 6.59
C LEU A 220 2.92 -14.30 5.20
N GLY A 221 2.77 -15.12 4.15
CA GLY A 221 2.95 -14.71 2.75
C GLY A 221 1.86 -13.78 2.20
N ALA A 222 0.68 -13.77 2.82
CA ALA A 222 -0.43 -12.88 2.52
C ALA A 222 -0.49 -11.64 3.45
N VAL A 223 0.39 -11.55 4.46
CA VAL A 223 0.50 -10.38 5.36
C VAL A 223 1.16 -9.21 4.60
N SER A 224 0.41 -8.65 3.67
CA SER A 224 0.56 -7.26 3.26
C SER A 224 -0.15 -6.39 4.30
N TYR A 225 0.53 -6.09 5.42
CA TYR A 225 0.18 -5.05 6.42
C TYR A 225 -1.29 -4.59 6.43
N THR A 226 -2.18 -5.35 7.06
CA THR A 226 -3.61 -5.02 7.22
C THR A 226 -3.84 -4.08 8.41
N GLY A 227 -3.40 -2.83 8.28
CA GLY A 227 -3.99 -1.68 9.00
C GLY A 227 -5.18 -1.10 8.21
N PRO A 228 -6.03 -0.23 8.78
CA PRO A 228 -6.91 0.63 7.97
C PRO A 228 -6.02 1.62 7.22
N ARG A 229 -5.51 1.18 6.08
CA ARG A 229 -4.35 1.78 5.44
C ARG A 229 -4.85 2.82 4.46
N VAL A 230 -4.56 4.10 4.73
CA VAL A 230 -4.63 5.16 3.71
C VAL A 230 -3.49 4.97 2.71
N ASP A 231 -2.37 4.36 3.11
CA ASP A 231 -1.17 4.15 2.25
C ASP A 231 -1.43 3.46 0.90
N PRO A 232 -2.21 2.37 0.75
CA PRO A 232 -2.56 1.80 -0.55
C PRO A 232 -3.55 2.67 -1.34
N LEU A 233 -4.17 3.67 -0.71
CA LEU A 233 -4.94 4.71 -1.38
C LEU A 233 -4.07 5.93 -1.75
N LEU A 234 -2.84 6.03 -1.22
CA LEU A 234 -1.91 7.10 -1.55
C LEU A 234 -1.09 6.70 -2.77
N TYR A 235 -1.48 7.22 -3.92
CA TYR A 235 -0.68 7.12 -5.12
C TYR A 235 0.13 8.40 -5.32
N ARG A 236 1.38 8.22 -5.75
CA ARG A 236 2.24 9.31 -6.20
C ARG A 236 2.50 9.18 -7.69
N LEU A 237 2.61 10.34 -8.34
CA LEU A 237 3.17 10.40 -9.69
C LEU A 237 4.70 10.33 -9.60
N ALA A 238 5.27 9.25 -10.14
CA ALA A 238 6.70 9.11 -10.37
C ALA A 238 7.01 9.44 -11.84
N TRP A 239 8.10 10.18 -12.08
CA TRP A 239 8.58 10.50 -13.43
C TRP A 239 9.75 9.59 -13.75
N VAL A 240 9.55 8.68 -14.71
CA VAL A 240 10.54 7.64 -15.07
C VAL A 240 10.94 7.81 -16.53
N ARG A 241 12.11 7.27 -16.90
CA ARG A 241 12.54 7.26 -18.30
C ARG A 241 11.60 6.36 -19.13
N PRO A 242 11.05 6.83 -20.26
CA PRO A 242 10.22 6.02 -21.13
C PRO A 242 11.06 5.03 -21.93
N SER A 243 10.40 3.99 -22.44
CA SER A 243 10.94 3.18 -23.52
C SER A 243 10.88 3.97 -24.82
N LEU A 244 12.02 4.20 -25.47
CA LEU A 244 12.08 4.88 -26.75
C LEU A 244 11.73 3.90 -27.88
N ARG A 245 10.82 4.29 -28.77
CA ARG A 245 10.54 3.55 -30.01
C ARG A 245 11.70 3.73 -30.99
N GLU A 246 12.18 2.61 -31.54
CA GLU A 246 13.22 2.61 -32.58
C GLU A 246 12.73 3.20 -33.89
N THR A 247 11.45 3.04 -34.21
CA THR A 247 10.80 3.63 -35.39
C THR A 247 10.25 5.02 -35.05
N PRO A 248 10.82 6.10 -35.60
CA PRO A 248 10.35 7.47 -35.36
C PRO A 248 8.91 7.66 -35.87
N LEU A 249 8.12 8.45 -35.14
CA LEU A 249 6.82 8.92 -35.64
C LEU A 249 7.06 9.76 -36.90
N PRO A 250 6.44 9.41 -38.05
CA PRO A 250 6.61 10.18 -39.26
C PRO A 250 5.91 11.54 -39.13
N MET A 251 6.60 12.59 -39.57
CA MET A 251 6.16 13.97 -39.41
C MET A 251 6.57 14.77 -40.65
N ASP A 252 5.97 14.44 -41.80
CA ASP A 252 6.29 15.12 -43.06
C ASP A 252 5.55 16.45 -43.19
N ASN A 253 4.35 16.52 -42.62
CA ASN A 253 3.48 17.69 -42.66
C ASN A 253 3.17 18.14 -41.24
N VAL A 254 3.34 19.43 -40.97
CA VAL A 254 3.14 20.01 -39.63
C VAL A 254 2.21 21.21 -39.73
N ILE A 255 1.12 21.19 -38.98
CA ILE A 255 0.30 22.37 -38.74
C ILE A 255 0.67 22.93 -37.37
N LEU A 256 1.34 24.07 -37.34
CA LEU A 256 1.72 24.76 -36.12
C LEU A 256 0.68 25.82 -35.78
N ILE A 257 -0.08 25.60 -34.71
CA ILE A 257 -1.06 26.53 -34.16
C ILE A 257 -0.39 27.30 -33.04
N SER A 258 -0.15 28.60 -33.24
CA SER A 258 0.42 29.44 -32.20
C SER A 258 0.20 30.93 -32.44
N ALA A 259 -0.13 31.65 -31.37
CA ALA A 259 -0.40 33.10 -31.40
C ALA A 259 0.83 33.98 -31.10
N ASP A 260 1.90 33.42 -30.53
CA ASP A 260 3.06 34.18 -30.06
C ASP A 260 4.26 34.07 -31.02
N ALA A 261 5.00 35.17 -31.20
CA ALA A 261 6.25 35.25 -31.93
C ALA A 261 7.34 34.31 -31.36
N HIS A 262 7.19 33.80 -30.14
CA HIS A 262 8.10 32.82 -29.56
C HIS A 262 8.10 31.47 -30.29
N SER A 263 7.03 31.15 -31.03
CA SER A 263 6.97 29.97 -31.89
C SER A 263 7.75 30.11 -33.20
N ILE A 264 8.29 31.30 -33.50
CA ILE A 264 9.13 31.53 -34.69
C ILE A 264 10.35 30.60 -34.70
N ARG A 265 10.93 30.31 -33.52
CA ARG A 265 12.07 29.38 -33.44
C ARG A 265 11.66 27.96 -33.81
N TYR A 266 10.52 27.47 -33.31
CA TYR A 266 10.00 26.16 -33.72
C TYR A 266 9.73 26.12 -35.22
N LEU A 267 9.13 27.17 -35.78
CA LEU A 267 8.92 27.28 -37.22
C LEU A 267 10.24 27.18 -37.98
N GLN A 268 11.26 27.94 -37.58
CA GLN A 268 12.60 27.90 -38.20
C GLN A 268 13.23 26.50 -38.13
N GLU A 269 13.22 25.86 -36.96
CA GLU A 269 13.79 24.53 -36.76
C GLU A 269 13.05 23.47 -37.58
N LEU A 270 11.72 23.49 -37.59
CA LEU A 270 10.89 22.57 -38.38
C LEU A 270 11.13 22.77 -39.90
N THR A 271 11.18 24.02 -40.38
CA THR A 271 11.48 24.32 -41.79
C THR A 271 12.91 23.92 -42.16
N SER A 272 13.90 24.10 -41.27
CA SER A 272 15.29 23.71 -41.51
C SER A 272 15.46 22.21 -41.76
N ARG A 273 14.57 21.40 -41.18
CA ARG A 273 14.51 19.94 -41.39
C ARG A 273 13.75 19.53 -42.66
N ARG A 274 13.39 20.50 -43.51
CA ARG A 274 12.66 20.33 -44.78
C ARG A 274 11.26 19.72 -44.59
N LEU A 275 10.64 19.98 -43.43
CA LEU A 275 9.24 19.59 -43.18
C LEU A 275 8.30 20.58 -43.87
N ASN A 276 7.13 20.10 -44.29
CA ASN A 276 6.08 20.95 -44.83
C ASN A 276 5.29 21.58 -43.68
N VAL A 277 5.66 22.80 -43.29
CA VAL A 277 5.06 23.50 -42.13
C VAL A 277 4.05 24.54 -42.57
N CYS A 278 2.83 24.43 -42.08
CA CYS A 278 1.77 25.44 -42.18
C CYS A 278 1.58 26.08 -40.81
N HIS A 279 1.79 27.39 -40.69
CA HIS A 279 1.53 28.13 -39.46
C HIS A 279 0.13 28.76 -39.52
N VAL A 280 -0.64 28.58 -38.44
CA VAL A 280 -1.92 29.26 -38.22
C VAL A 280 -1.89 29.99 -36.88
N SER A 281 -2.50 31.18 -36.86
CA SER A 281 -2.38 32.09 -35.71
C SER A 281 -3.40 31.79 -34.62
N SER A 282 -4.48 31.08 -34.96
CA SER A 282 -5.63 30.78 -34.12
C SER A 282 -6.19 29.39 -34.41
N VAL A 283 -6.83 28.79 -33.40
CA VAL A 283 -7.56 27.52 -33.53
C VAL A 283 -8.71 27.61 -34.52
N LEU A 284 -9.34 28.79 -34.65
CA LEU A 284 -10.46 28.99 -35.57
C LEU A 284 -10.08 28.81 -37.04
N GLU A 285 -8.82 29.10 -37.39
CA GLU A 285 -8.31 28.93 -38.77
C GLU A 285 -8.07 27.46 -39.12
N LEU A 286 -8.03 26.56 -38.13
CA LEU A 286 -7.73 25.15 -38.36
C LEU A 286 -8.80 24.47 -39.22
N GLU A 287 -10.08 24.76 -38.98
CA GLU A 287 -11.20 24.18 -39.72
C GLU A 287 -11.12 24.51 -41.22
N ASP A 288 -10.83 25.77 -41.53
CA ASP A 288 -10.66 26.23 -42.91
C ASP A 288 -9.47 25.53 -43.57
N ARG A 289 -8.36 25.35 -42.85
CA ARG A 289 -7.17 24.66 -43.39
C ARG A 289 -7.41 23.19 -43.67
N ILE A 290 -8.12 22.49 -42.80
CA ILE A 290 -8.47 21.08 -43.02
C ILE A 290 -9.42 20.93 -44.20
N ARG A 291 -10.30 21.91 -44.42
CA ARG A 291 -11.23 21.95 -45.57
C ARG A 291 -10.52 22.26 -46.89
N ASP A 292 -9.64 23.26 -46.89
CA ASP A 292 -8.92 23.73 -48.09
C ASP A 292 -7.89 22.71 -48.59
N VAL A 293 -7.25 21.99 -47.66
CA VAL A 293 -6.22 20.99 -47.97
C VAL A 293 -6.45 19.78 -47.07
N PRO A 294 -6.95 18.65 -47.63
CA PRO A 294 -7.08 17.42 -46.85
C PRO A 294 -5.75 17.06 -46.20
N LEU A 295 -5.81 16.74 -44.90
CA LEU A 295 -4.62 16.37 -44.14
C LEU A 295 -3.94 15.19 -44.82
N ARG A 296 -2.67 15.41 -45.22
CA ARG A 296 -1.86 14.41 -45.92
C ARG A 296 -1.47 13.28 -44.96
N SER A 297 -1.00 12.16 -45.50
CA SER A 297 -0.32 11.14 -44.68
C SER A 297 0.80 11.77 -43.85
N ASN A 298 1.03 11.25 -42.64
CA ASN A 298 2.08 11.71 -41.72
C ASN A 298 1.93 13.19 -41.32
N THR A 299 0.69 13.67 -41.18
CA THR A 299 0.42 15.02 -40.67
C THR A 299 0.36 15.04 -39.15
N VAL A 300 0.95 16.08 -38.57
CA VAL A 300 0.95 16.37 -37.14
C VAL A 300 0.39 17.76 -36.92
N VAL A 301 -0.45 17.92 -35.90
CA VAL A 301 -0.90 19.23 -35.42
C VAL A 301 -0.17 19.56 -34.13
N LEU A 302 0.55 20.67 -34.12
CA LEU A 302 1.28 21.18 -32.96
C LEU A 302 0.56 22.42 -32.42
N TYR A 303 0.10 22.36 -31.18
CA TYR A 303 -0.50 23.50 -30.51
C TYR A 303 0.45 24.06 -29.44
N VAL A 304 0.78 25.34 -29.56
CA VAL A 304 1.58 26.08 -28.57
C VAL A 304 0.69 27.17 -27.96
N PRO A 305 0.22 26.99 -26.71
CA PRO A 305 -0.60 27.99 -26.04
C PRO A 305 0.07 29.37 -25.94
N GLY A 306 -0.71 30.43 -26.08
CA GLY A 306 -0.22 31.80 -25.92
C GLY A 306 0.20 32.11 -24.47
N ARG A 307 1.15 33.04 -24.29
CA ARG A 307 1.69 33.41 -22.96
C ARG A 307 0.71 34.27 -22.15
N VAL A 308 0.55 33.94 -20.86
CA VAL A 308 -0.12 34.81 -19.89
C VAL A 308 0.76 36.03 -19.62
N ARG A 309 0.22 37.23 -19.88
CA ARG A 309 0.92 38.51 -19.65
C ARG A 309 0.64 39.10 -18.28
N GLU A 310 -0.58 38.96 -17.78
CA GLU A 310 -1.00 39.50 -16.49
C GLU A 310 -1.57 38.41 -15.58
N ILE A 311 -1.33 38.51 -14.26
CA ILE A 311 -1.79 37.52 -13.27
C ILE A 311 -3.31 37.40 -13.27
N ARG A 312 -4.04 38.50 -13.51
CA ARG A 312 -5.51 38.49 -13.57
C ARG A 312 -6.08 37.60 -14.67
N ASP A 313 -5.29 37.33 -15.72
CA ASP A 313 -5.72 36.53 -16.86
C ASP A 313 -5.49 35.03 -16.64
N VAL A 314 -4.77 34.61 -15.60
CA VAL A 314 -4.37 33.20 -15.36
C VAL A 314 -5.57 32.25 -15.40
N ALA A 315 -6.65 32.57 -14.70
CA ALA A 315 -7.84 31.72 -14.65
C ALA A 315 -8.55 31.65 -16.01
N GLY A 316 -8.69 32.80 -16.69
CA GLY A 316 -9.28 32.88 -18.02
C GLY A 316 -8.47 32.09 -19.05
N THR A 317 -7.14 32.22 -19.02
CA THR A 317 -6.24 31.45 -19.88
C THR A 317 -6.32 29.95 -19.57
N ALA A 318 -6.36 29.53 -18.30
CA ALA A 318 -6.46 28.12 -17.93
C ALA A 318 -7.70 27.44 -18.52
N HIS A 319 -8.83 28.17 -18.57
CA HIS A 319 -10.05 27.73 -19.24
C HIS A 319 -9.91 27.73 -20.76
N ALA A 320 -9.45 28.86 -21.34
CA ALA A 320 -9.34 29.04 -22.78
C ALA A 320 -8.44 27.97 -23.43
N VAL A 321 -7.26 27.67 -22.87
CA VAL A 321 -6.33 26.69 -23.47
C VAL A 321 -6.88 25.27 -23.47
N VAL A 322 -7.70 24.90 -22.47
CA VAL A 322 -8.38 23.60 -22.43
C VAL A 322 -9.47 23.55 -23.50
N CYS A 323 -10.30 24.60 -23.61
CA CYS A 323 -11.32 24.70 -24.65
C CYS A 323 -10.71 24.69 -26.05
N GLU A 324 -9.63 25.43 -26.27
CA GLU A 324 -8.88 25.45 -27.53
C GLU A 324 -8.34 24.06 -27.87
N THR A 325 -7.71 23.36 -26.92
CA THR A 325 -7.19 22.00 -27.13
C THR A 325 -8.33 21.02 -27.45
N ALA A 326 -9.45 21.11 -26.74
CA ALA A 326 -10.64 20.29 -26.99
C ALA A 326 -11.25 20.57 -28.36
N ASN A 327 -11.32 21.84 -28.78
CA ASN A 327 -11.83 22.23 -30.09
C ASN A 327 -10.93 21.68 -31.21
N ILE A 328 -9.60 21.80 -31.08
CA ILE A 328 -8.66 21.20 -32.06
C ILE A 328 -8.92 19.70 -32.18
N LEU A 329 -8.98 18.99 -31.06
CA LEU A 329 -9.21 17.54 -31.05
C LEU A 329 -10.56 17.19 -31.69
N SER A 330 -11.62 17.95 -31.37
CA SER A 330 -12.94 17.78 -31.96
C SER A 330 -12.94 18.01 -33.47
N THR A 331 -12.26 19.04 -33.96
CA THR A 331 -12.13 19.30 -35.40
C THR A 331 -11.44 18.12 -36.10
N LEU A 332 -10.35 17.59 -35.52
CA LEU A 332 -9.64 16.44 -36.07
C LEU A 332 -10.54 15.21 -36.13
N MET A 333 -11.29 14.91 -35.06
CA MET A 333 -12.27 13.83 -35.03
C MET A 333 -13.30 13.94 -36.15
N HIS A 334 -13.96 15.10 -36.31
CA HIS A 334 -15.00 15.30 -37.32
C HIS A 334 -14.45 15.25 -38.75
N SER A 335 -13.16 15.55 -38.94
CA SER A 335 -12.51 15.46 -40.25
C SER A 335 -12.17 14.03 -40.69
N GLY A 336 -12.22 13.04 -39.78
CA GLY A 336 -11.84 11.66 -40.07
C GLY A 336 -10.35 11.45 -40.40
N THR A 337 -9.48 12.40 -40.01
CA THR A 337 -8.04 12.32 -40.23
C THR A 337 -7.34 11.33 -39.31
N THR A 338 -6.11 10.96 -39.65
CA THR A 338 -5.18 10.23 -38.77
C THR A 338 -4.12 11.14 -38.14
N ALA A 339 -4.24 12.46 -38.32
CA ALA A 339 -3.29 13.42 -37.79
C ALA A 339 -3.28 13.41 -36.26
N LYS A 340 -2.08 13.36 -35.69
CA LYS A 340 -1.89 13.39 -34.23
C LYS A 340 -1.73 14.83 -33.72
N LEU A 341 -2.45 15.16 -32.66
CA LEU A 341 -2.35 16.41 -31.92
C LEU A 341 -1.30 16.30 -30.82
N PHE A 342 -0.35 17.22 -30.82
CA PHE A 342 0.58 17.43 -29.73
C PHE A 342 0.46 18.84 -29.17
N VAL A 343 0.53 18.94 -27.84
CA VAL A 343 0.53 20.22 -27.13
C VAL A 343 1.94 20.46 -26.59
N LEU A 344 2.52 21.61 -26.93
CA LEU A 344 3.88 21.98 -26.52
C LEU A 344 3.81 23.04 -25.42
N LEU A 345 4.38 22.70 -24.26
CA LEU A 345 4.56 23.60 -23.12
C LEU A 345 6.05 23.84 -22.85
N ASN A 346 6.34 24.98 -22.23
CA ASN A 346 7.70 25.37 -21.88
C ASN A 346 7.87 25.51 -20.36
N GLY A 347 8.53 24.53 -19.76
CA GLY A 347 8.94 24.52 -18.35
C GLY A 347 7.78 24.67 -17.37
N VAL A 348 6.59 24.15 -17.68
CA VAL A 348 5.41 24.29 -16.81
C VAL A 348 5.54 23.42 -15.56
N HIS A 349 6.21 22.27 -15.64
CA HIS A 349 6.51 21.37 -14.52
C HIS A 349 7.41 21.99 -13.44
N LYS A 350 8.18 23.04 -13.78
CA LYS A 350 8.99 23.85 -12.86
C LYS A 350 8.65 25.33 -13.08
N PRO A 351 7.44 25.77 -12.70
CA PRO A 351 6.96 27.11 -13.03
C PRO A 351 7.84 28.17 -12.36
N ARG A 352 8.32 29.12 -13.15
CA ARG A 352 9.13 30.27 -12.71
C ARG A 352 8.27 31.52 -12.48
N CYS A 353 7.03 31.53 -12.95
CA CYS A 353 6.07 32.61 -12.68
C CYS A 353 4.64 32.08 -12.57
N LEU A 354 3.76 32.85 -11.91
CA LEU A 354 2.35 32.49 -11.72
C LEU A 354 1.59 32.29 -13.03
N GLY A 355 1.99 32.99 -14.10
CA GLY A 355 1.40 32.83 -15.43
C GLY A 355 1.44 31.39 -15.95
N GLN A 356 2.51 30.63 -15.62
CA GLN A 356 2.67 29.25 -16.07
C GLN A 356 1.72 28.26 -15.38
N VAL A 357 1.12 28.65 -14.24
CA VAL A 357 0.12 27.81 -13.55
C VAL A 357 -1.11 27.59 -14.43
N ALA A 358 -1.45 28.53 -15.31
CA ALA A 358 -2.59 28.42 -16.22
C ALA A 358 -2.56 27.14 -17.07
N TYR A 359 -1.37 26.68 -17.45
CA TYR A 359 -1.21 25.53 -18.35
C TYR A 359 -1.21 24.18 -17.64
N HIS A 360 -1.21 24.14 -16.30
CA HIS A 360 -1.29 22.86 -15.56
C HIS A 360 -2.61 22.14 -15.78
N SER A 361 -3.69 22.85 -16.14
CA SER A 361 -4.97 22.24 -16.50
C SER A 361 -4.82 21.25 -17.67
N LEU A 362 -3.88 21.53 -18.59
CA LEU A 362 -3.61 20.67 -19.75
C LEU A 362 -2.99 19.32 -19.36
N TYR A 363 -2.30 19.21 -18.22
CA TYR A 363 -1.83 17.90 -17.71
C TYR A 363 -3.00 16.98 -17.37
N GLY A 364 -4.07 17.53 -16.79
CA GLY A 364 -5.30 16.78 -16.50
C GLY A 364 -6.02 16.40 -17.79
N PHE A 365 -6.24 17.40 -18.66
CA PHE A 365 -6.89 17.19 -19.96
C PHE A 365 -6.18 16.16 -20.81
N SER A 366 -4.86 16.21 -20.89
CA SER A 366 -4.05 15.32 -21.71
C SER A 366 -4.21 13.85 -21.35
N ARG A 367 -4.42 13.53 -20.06
CA ARG A 367 -4.71 12.15 -19.63
C ARG A 367 -6.08 11.67 -20.11
N VAL A 368 -7.07 12.55 -20.12
CA VAL A 368 -8.41 12.26 -20.63
C VAL A 368 -8.36 12.07 -22.15
N ALA A 369 -7.75 13.01 -22.87
CA ALA A 369 -7.62 12.95 -24.33
C ALA A 369 -6.86 11.69 -24.79
N ALA A 370 -5.80 11.29 -24.09
CA ALA A 370 -5.07 10.05 -24.40
C ALA A 370 -5.91 8.78 -24.16
N SER A 371 -6.85 8.81 -23.21
CA SER A 371 -7.73 7.67 -22.90
C SER A 371 -8.93 7.59 -23.84
N GLU A 372 -9.50 8.73 -24.24
CA GLU A 372 -10.71 8.80 -25.08
C GLU A 372 -10.38 8.73 -26.57
N HIS A 373 -9.26 9.34 -26.99
CA HIS A 373 -8.84 9.45 -28.39
C HIS A 373 -7.35 9.10 -28.59
N PRO A 374 -6.90 7.88 -28.23
CA PRO A 374 -5.50 7.48 -28.35
C PRO A 374 -4.96 7.51 -29.80
N GLU A 375 -5.84 7.38 -30.79
CA GLU A 375 -5.50 7.46 -32.21
C GLU A 375 -5.13 8.88 -32.63
N LEU A 376 -5.83 9.90 -32.12
CA LEU A 376 -5.61 11.32 -32.44
C LEU A 376 -4.69 12.03 -31.45
N TRP A 377 -4.61 11.59 -30.20
CA TRP A 377 -3.72 12.22 -29.23
C TRP A 377 -2.28 11.74 -29.44
N GLY A 378 -1.38 12.70 -29.63
CA GLY A 378 0.06 12.48 -29.76
C GLY A 378 0.81 12.62 -28.44
N GLY A 379 0.39 13.54 -27.59
CA GLY A 379 1.00 13.79 -26.29
C GLY A 379 1.06 15.28 -25.93
N LEU A 380 1.07 15.58 -24.63
CA LEU A 380 1.52 16.87 -24.11
C LEU A 380 3.01 16.77 -23.83
N ILE A 381 3.82 17.61 -24.48
CA ILE A 381 5.27 17.66 -24.25
C ILE A 381 5.58 18.97 -23.53
N ASP A 382 6.00 18.85 -22.28
CA ASP A 382 6.48 19.96 -21.46
C ASP A 382 7.99 19.90 -21.36
N HIS A 383 8.67 20.77 -22.11
CA HIS A 383 10.12 20.74 -22.24
C HIS A 383 10.77 22.01 -21.69
N GLU A 384 12.03 21.88 -21.26
CA GLU A 384 12.86 23.02 -20.91
C GLU A 384 13.62 23.56 -22.13
N GLY A 385 13.92 24.85 -22.10
CA GLY A 385 14.76 25.50 -23.09
C GLY A 385 14.03 25.83 -24.40
N PRO A 386 14.73 26.50 -25.33
CA PRO A 386 14.10 27.10 -26.50
C PRO A 386 14.08 26.20 -27.75
N ALA A 387 14.75 25.04 -27.71
CA ALA A 387 14.85 24.14 -28.86
C ALA A 387 13.64 23.22 -28.96
N PHE A 388 13.29 22.81 -30.18
CA PHE A 388 12.19 21.87 -30.41
C PHE A 388 12.55 20.44 -29.92
N PRO A 389 11.69 19.77 -29.13
CA PRO A 389 12.01 18.50 -28.49
C PRO A 389 11.82 17.29 -29.44
N PHE A 390 12.59 17.23 -30.54
CA PHE A 390 12.44 16.20 -31.58
C PHE A 390 12.50 14.75 -31.07
N LEU A 391 13.41 14.45 -30.13
CA LEU A 391 13.54 13.09 -29.60
C LEU A 391 12.26 12.64 -28.87
N ALA A 392 11.72 13.49 -28.00
CA ALA A 392 10.49 13.22 -27.28
C ALA A 392 9.33 13.05 -28.25
N PHE A 393 9.25 13.94 -29.24
CA PHE A 393 8.21 13.93 -30.25
C PHE A 393 8.20 12.64 -31.10
N GLN A 394 9.37 12.23 -31.58
CA GLN A 394 9.48 11.14 -32.55
C GLN A 394 9.52 9.76 -31.91
N CYS A 395 10.18 9.63 -30.75
CA CYS A 395 10.50 8.34 -30.16
C CYS A 395 9.71 8.02 -28.88
N VAL A 396 9.02 8.99 -28.26
CA VAL A 396 8.15 8.73 -27.11
C VAL A 396 6.71 8.78 -27.59
N GLN A 397 6.12 7.61 -27.79
CA GLN A 397 4.79 7.43 -28.38
C GLN A 397 3.85 6.79 -27.36
N GLU A 398 2.54 6.96 -27.53
CA GLU A 398 1.48 6.36 -26.69
C GLU A 398 1.53 6.83 -25.22
N GLU A 399 2.06 8.03 -24.99
CA GLU A 399 2.16 8.63 -23.67
C GLU A 399 1.28 9.88 -23.60
N SER A 400 0.54 10.02 -22.50
CA SER A 400 -0.31 11.20 -22.30
C SER A 400 0.54 12.46 -22.14
N VAL A 401 1.46 12.45 -21.17
CA VAL A 401 2.29 13.59 -20.81
C VAL A 401 3.76 13.18 -20.78
N ILE A 402 4.59 13.95 -21.49
CA ILE A 402 6.04 13.77 -21.59
C ILE A 402 6.71 15.03 -21.05
N ARG A 403 7.60 14.87 -20.07
CA ARG A 403 8.49 15.93 -19.59
C ARG A 403 9.85 15.78 -20.21
N VAL A 404 10.47 16.88 -20.62
CA VAL A 404 11.86 16.86 -21.11
C VAL A 404 12.70 17.73 -20.19
N GLU A 405 13.51 17.06 -19.37
CA GLU A 405 14.42 17.68 -18.39
C GLU A 405 15.85 17.38 -18.82
N ASP A 406 16.70 18.41 -18.92
CA ASP A 406 18.08 18.29 -19.41
C ASP A 406 18.20 17.55 -20.76
N GLY A 407 17.22 17.74 -21.64
CA GLY A 407 17.14 17.09 -22.95
C GLY A 407 16.71 15.61 -22.92
N GLN A 408 16.37 15.06 -21.75
CA GLN A 408 15.96 13.67 -21.59
C GLN A 408 14.45 13.56 -21.31
N PRO A 409 13.72 12.69 -22.04
CA PRO A 409 12.30 12.52 -21.83
C PRO A 409 12.01 11.70 -20.57
N HIS A 410 10.92 12.03 -19.89
CA HIS A 410 10.37 11.36 -18.73
C HIS A 410 8.85 11.28 -18.87
N VAL A 411 8.26 10.17 -18.41
CA VAL A 411 6.81 9.94 -18.46
C VAL A 411 6.29 9.62 -17.08
N ALA A 412 5.03 9.98 -16.84
CA ALA A 412 4.39 9.75 -15.56
C ALA A 412 3.99 8.29 -15.39
N ARG A 413 4.29 7.72 -14.22
CA ARG A 413 3.79 6.43 -13.75
C ARG A 413 3.21 6.58 -12.37
N MET A 414 2.15 5.84 -12.11
CA MET A 414 1.58 5.74 -10.79
C MET A 414 2.45 4.79 -9.96
N ALA A 415 2.91 5.25 -8.81
CA ALA A 415 3.66 4.47 -7.84
C ALA A 415 2.93 4.49 -6.50
N SER A 416 2.89 3.35 -5.82
CA SER A 416 2.44 3.18 -4.44
C SER A 416 3.57 3.47 -3.46
#